data_AF-A0A3T1C959-F1
#
_entry.id   AF-A0A3T1C959-F1
#
_cell.length_a   1.000
_cell.length_b   1.000
_cell.length_c   1.000
_cell.angle_alpha   90.00
_cell.angle_beta   90.00
_cell.angle_gamma   90.00
#
_symmetry.space_group_name_H-M   'P 1'
#
loop_
_entity.id
_entity.type
_entity.pdbx_description
1 polymer ?
#
loop_
_entity_poly.entity_id
_entity_poly.type
_entity_poly.pdbx_seq_one_letter_code
_entity_poly.pdbx_strand_id
1 'polypeptide(L)'
;MEELLNQNSKNSSQPPSTDQKANRSLLAKVENRPYHPGARRKLLPASAVTSQEVCSIKVCPYCHAAMHATDKFLARQQIELPEIKPLVHQIDRVTSKCPCCHLQIRPELKENEQFLIGLKTGRLY
;
A
#
# COMPACT_ATOMS: atom_id res chain seq x y z
N MET A 1 18.77 60.30 -4.70
CA MET A 1 19.47 59.02 -4.49
C MET A 1 18.64 58.17 -3.52
N GLU A 2 17.35 57.97 -3.82
CA GLU A 2 16.37 57.33 -2.91
C GLU A 2 15.57 56.20 -3.59
N GLU A 3 15.70 56.01 -4.91
CA GLU A 3 14.83 55.11 -5.68
C GLU A 3 15.21 53.61 -5.64
N LEU A 4 16.34 53.26 -5.00
CA LEU A 4 16.80 51.86 -4.91
C LEU A 4 16.30 51.11 -3.67
N LEU A 5 15.62 51.78 -2.74
CA LEU A 5 15.26 51.20 -1.44
C LEU A 5 13.91 50.47 -1.40
N ASN A 6 13.13 50.49 -2.48
CA ASN A 6 11.77 49.96 -2.48
C ASN A 6 11.47 48.99 -3.64
N GLN A 7 12.48 48.30 -4.18
CA GLN A 7 12.25 47.25 -5.20
C GLN A 7 12.12 45.88 -4.53
N ASN A 8 10.99 45.22 -4.71
CA ASN A 8 10.73 43.83 -4.32
C ASN A 8 10.08 43.07 -5.49
N SER A 9 9.95 41.74 -5.44
CA SER A 9 9.31 40.98 -6.52
C SER A 9 7.84 41.35 -6.80
N LYS A 10 7.19 42.12 -5.91
CA LYS A 10 5.82 42.60 -6.11
C LYS A 10 5.74 43.87 -6.96
N ASN A 11 6.83 44.62 -7.10
CA ASN A 11 6.86 45.85 -7.91
C ASN A 11 8.02 45.93 -8.91
N SER A 12 8.80 44.85 -9.05
CA SER A 12 9.80 44.69 -10.10
C SER A 12 9.53 43.39 -10.86
N SER A 13 9.79 43.39 -12.17
CA SER A 13 9.62 42.20 -13.04
C SER A 13 10.62 41.07 -12.75
N GLN A 14 11.27 41.07 -11.58
CA GLN A 14 12.16 40.01 -11.14
C GLN A 14 11.34 38.83 -10.59
N PRO A 15 11.75 37.59 -10.90
CA PRO A 15 11.06 36.42 -10.37
C PRO A 15 11.18 36.35 -8.84
N PRO A 16 10.17 35.82 -8.14
CA PRO A 16 10.14 35.74 -6.68
C PRO A 16 11.25 34.87 -6.07
N SER A 17 11.97 34.09 -6.89
CA SER A 17 13.17 33.35 -6.49
C SER A 17 14.36 34.25 -6.15
N THR A 18 14.37 35.49 -6.65
CA THR A 18 15.45 36.46 -6.49
C THR A 18 15.27 37.33 -5.24
N ASP A 19 14.07 37.32 -4.64
CA ASP A 19 13.85 37.98 -3.36
C ASP A 19 14.76 37.37 -2.28
N GLN A 20 15.43 38.23 -1.52
CA GLN A 20 16.19 37.79 -0.36
C GLN A 20 15.22 37.16 0.64
N LYS A 21 15.39 35.86 0.90
CA LYS A 21 14.63 35.16 1.93
C LYS A 21 14.88 35.86 3.26
N ALA A 22 13.80 36.15 4.00
CA ALA A 22 13.91 36.70 5.34
C ALA A 22 14.89 35.86 6.17
N ASN A 23 15.88 36.52 6.79
CA ASN A 23 16.81 35.86 7.69
C ASN A 23 15.99 35.13 8.76
N ARG A 24 16.16 33.81 8.83
CA ARG A 24 15.52 32.98 9.85
C ARG A 24 15.97 33.51 11.20
N SER A 25 15.04 33.93 12.05
CA SER A 25 15.38 34.42 13.38
C SER A 25 16.19 33.34 14.12
N LEU A 26 17.26 33.76 14.80
CA LEU A 26 18.06 32.91 15.70
C LEU A 26 17.28 32.55 16.98
N LEU A 27 15.95 32.55 16.93
CA LEU A 27 15.11 32.14 18.04
C LEU A 27 15.35 30.66 18.31
N ALA A 28 15.39 30.35 19.61
CA ALA A 28 15.86 29.09 20.17
C ALA A 28 15.36 27.88 19.38
N LYS A 29 16.33 26.99 19.08
CA LYS A 29 16.14 25.66 18.51
C LYS A 29 14.83 25.07 19.02
N VAL A 30 13.86 24.95 18.12
CA VAL A 30 12.53 24.37 18.40
C VAL A 30 12.73 23.16 19.30
N GLU A 31 12.14 23.23 20.50
CA GLU A 31 12.24 22.21 21.52
C GLU A 31 11.94 20.83 20.92
N ASN A 32 12.69 19.83 21.38
CA ASN A 32 12.65 18.44 20.93
C ASN A 32 11.23 18.02 20.56
N ARG A 33 10.99 17.77 19.25
CA ARG A 33 9.73 17.17 18.82
C ARG A 33 9.45 15.96 19.71
N PRO A 34 8.25 15.84 20.29
CA PRO A 34 7.91 14.73 21.16
C PRO A 34 8.17 13.42 20.42
N TYR A 35 8.95 12.54 21.06
CA TYR A 35 9.25 11.22 20.52
C TYR A 35 7.95 10.41 20.46
N HIS A 36 7.55 10.03 19.25
CA HIS A 36 6.45 9.09 19.08
C HIS A 36 7.01 7.67 19.21
N PRO A 37 6.56 6.88 20.19
CA PRO A 37 6.94 5.47 20.26
C PRO A 37 6.48 4.77 18.97
N GLY A 38 7.39 4.04 18.34
CA GLY A 38 7.10 3.34 17.09
C GLY A 38 5.95 2.36 17.27
N ALA A 39 4.93 2.42 16.40
CA ALA A 39 3.88 1.43 16.37
C ALA A 39 4.39 0.14 15.72
N ARG A 40 4.15 -1.01 16.36
CA ARG A 40 4.43 -2.34 15.82
C ARG A 40 3.13 -3.13 15.71
N ARG A 41 3.00 -3.93 14.64
CA ARG A 41 1.89 -4.87 14.50
C ARG A 41 1.99 -5.92 15.60
N LYS A 42 0.86 -6.23 16.25
CA LYS A 42 0.78 -7.36 17.18
C LYS A 42 0.99 -8.65 16.39
N LEU A 43 1.80 -9.55 16.94
CA LEU A 43 1.98 -10.88 16.38
C LEU A 43 0.71 -11.71 16.62
N LEU A 44 0.38 -12.56 15.66
CA LEU A 44 -0.63 -13.59 15.81
C LEU A 44 -0.17 -14.63 16.85
N PRO A 45 -1.11 -15.29 17.56
CA PRO A 45 -0.78 -16.33 18.51
C PRO A 45 -0.11 -17.53 17.82
N ALA A 46 0.65 -18.32 18.59
CA ALA A 46 1.35 -19.50 18.07
C ALA A 46 0.41 -20.52 17.39
N SER A 47 -0.86 -20.60 17.83
CA SER A 47 -1.87 -21.47 17.21
C SER A 47 -2.25 -21.08 15.77
N ALA A 48 -1.94 -19.85 15.35
CA ALA A 48 -2.20 -19.35 13.99
C ALA A 48 -0.95 -19.42 13.09
N VAL A 49 0.18 -19.90 13.60
CA VAL A 49 1.43 -20.02 12.84
C VAL A 49 1.48 -21.39 12.17
N THR A 50 1.39 -21.41 10.85
CA THR A 50 1.41 -22.67 10.06
C THR A 50 2.80 -23.28 9.94
N SER A 51 3.85 -22.46 9.88
CA SER A 51 5.25 -22.91 9.81
C SER A 51 6.16 -21.91 10.49
N GLN A 52 7.26 -22.39 11.08
CA GLN A 52 8.21 -21.57 11.80
C GLN A 52 9.64 -22.01 11.48
N GLU A 53 10.49 -21.03 11.14
CA GLU A 53 11.92 -21.19 10.97
C GLU A 53 12.66 -20.33 11.99
N VAL A 54 13.70 -20.89 12.62
CA VAL A 54 14.55 -20.17 13.57
C VAL A 54 15.91 -19.90 12.93
N CYS A 55 16.11 -18.66 12.47
CA CYS A 55 17.39 -18.23 11.92
C CYS A 55 18.37 -17.92 13.06
N SER A 56 19.37 -18.77 13.26
CA SER A 56 20.41 -18.58 14.28
C SER A 56 21.82 -18.80 13.71
N ILE A 57 22.78 -18.01 14.19
CA ILE A 57 24.19 -18.17 13.88
C ILE A 57 24.77 -19.18 14.87
N LYS A 58 25.30 -20.30 14.37
CA LYS A 58 25.87 -21.38 15.22
C LYS A 58 27.35 -21.18 15.53
N VAL A 59 28.04 -20.38 14.73
CA VAL A 59 29.49 -20.20 14.79
C VAL A 59 29.81 -18.72 14.60
N CYS A 60 30.70 -18.19 15.44
CA CYS A 60 31.11 -16.79 15.37
C CYS A 60 31.82 -16.54 14.03
N PRO A 61 31.40 -15.55 13.22
CA PRO A 61 32.04 -15.28 11.93
C PRO A 61 33.47 -14.72 12.06
N TYR A 62 33.90 -14.32 13.26
CA TYR A 62 35.23 -13.74 13.50
C TYR A 62 36.23 -14.72 14.12
N CYS A 63 35.83 -15.46 15.17
CA CYS A 63 36.73 -16.35 15.90
C CYS A 63 36.37 -17.84 15.75
N HIS A 64 35.31 -18.17 15.01
CA HIS A 64 34.83 -19.54 14.79
C HIS A 64 34.45 -20.36 16.03
N ALA A 65 34.39 -19.72 17.20
CA ALA A 65 33.85 -20.34 18.39
C ALA A 65 32.36 -20.68 18.21
N ALA A 66 31.92 -21.75 18.87
CA ALA A 66 30.50 -22.11 18.92
C ALA A 66 29.70 -20.98 19.60
N MET A 67 28.58 -20.59 18.98
CA MET A 67 27.66 -19.59 19.54
C MET A 67 26.47 -20.28 20.18
N HIS A 68 26.06 -19.79 21.34
CA HIS A 68 24.86 -20.25 22.04
C HIS A 68 23.74 -19.23 21.85
N ALA A 69 22.52 -19.73 21.67
CA ALA A 69 21.35 -18.87 21.62
C ALA A 69 21.14 -18.17 22.96
N THR A 70 20.62 -16.95 22.92
CA THR A 70 20.17 -16.22 24.10
C THR A 70 18.66 -16.13 24.09
N ASP A 71 18.04 -15.80 25.23
CA ASP A 71 16.58 -15.62 25.32
C ASP A 71 16.08 -14.35 24.59
N LYS A 72 16.99 -13.53 24.05
CA LYS A 72 16.65 -12.32 23.29
C LYS A 72 16.48 -12.67 21.82
N PHE A 73 15.25 -12.60 21.34
CA PHE A 73 14.94 -12.77 19.91
C PHE A 73 13.93 -11.72 19.42
N LEU A 74 13.93 -11.49 18.10
CA LEU A 74 12.95 -10.67 17.41
C LEU A 74 12.13 -11.58 16.49
N ALA A 75 10.83 -11.68 16.73
CA ALA A 75 9.93 -12.42 15.86
C ALA A 75 9.40 -11.54 14.72
N ARG A 76 9.38 -12.10 13.51
CA ARG A 76 8.73 -11.53 12.32
C ARG A 76 7.77 -12.57 11.75
N GLN A 77 6.52 -12.21 11.55
CA GLN A 77 5.54 -13.04 10.84
C GLN A 77 5.38 -12.53 9.41
N GLN A 78 5.48 -13.44 8.46
CA GLN A 78 5.11 -13.23 7.06
C GLN A 78 3.77 -13.95 6.85
N ILE A 79 2.76 -13.19 6.41
CA ILE A 79 1.41 -13.72 6.17
C ILE A 79 1.22 -13.74 4.66
N GLU A 80 1.12 -14.93 4.11
CA GLU A 80 0.81 -15.16 2.70
C GLU A 80 -0.57 -15.76 2.57
N LEU A 81 -1.29 -15.33 1.56
CA LEU A 81 -2.52 -16.00 1.17
C LEU A 81 -2.13 -17.25 0.38
N PRO A 82 -2.80 -18.39 0.62
CA PRO A 82 -2.62 -19.54 -0.26
C PRO A 82 -3.07 -19.18 -1.67
N GLU A 83 -2.73 -20.02 -2.65
CA GLU A 83 -3.19 -19.86 -4.02
C GLU A 83 -4.73 -19.70 -4.07
N ILE A 84 -5.19 -18.51 -4.45
CA ILE A 84 -6.62 -18.22 -4.62
C ILE A 84 -6.97 -18.52 -6.07
N LYS A 85 -7.83 -19.52 -6.28
CA LYS A 85 -8.34 -19.85 -7.62
C LYS A 85 -9.50 -18.92 -8.00
N PRO A 86 -9.57 -18.46 -9.26
CA PRO A 86 -10.71 -17.68 -9.72
C PRO A 86 -11.97 -18.56 -9.74
N LEU A 87 -13.10 -17.95 -9.40
CA LEU A 87 -14.39 -18.54 -9.69
C LEU A 87 -14.70 -18.27 -11.18
N VAL A 88 -14.74 -19.32 -11.99
CA VAL A 88 -14.98 -19.20 -13.43
C VAL A 88 -16.45 -19.52 -13.71
N HIS A 89 -17.16 -18.56 -14.31
CA HIS A 89 -18.51 -18.77 -14.83
C HIS A 89 -18.49 -18.68 -16.35
N GLN A 90 -18.85 -19.76 -17.03
CA GLN A 90 -18.92 -19.83 -18.48
C GLN A 90 -20.39 -19.76 -18.92
N ILE A 91 -20.68 -18.88 -19.88
CA ILE A 91 -22.01 -18.73 -20.49
C ILE A 91 -21.91 -19.03 -21.98
N ASP A 92 -22.43 -20.19 -22.38
CA ASP A 92 -22.45 -20.60 -23.78
C ASP A 92 -23.72 -20.08 -24.48
N ARG A 93 -23.53 -19.20 -25.46
CA ARG A 93 -24.62 -18.61 -26.25
C ARG A 93 -24.78 -19.36 -27.56
N VAL A 94 -25.59 -20.40 -27.54
CA VAL A 94 -25.81 -21.27 -28.71
C VAL A 94 -26.76 -20.59 -29.70
N THR A 95 -26.36 -20.52 -30.97
CA THR A 95 -27.24 -20.08 -32.06
C THR A 95 -28.24 -21.19 -32.37
N SER A 96 -29.53 -20.87 -32.33
CA SER A 96 -30.62 -21.77 -32.69
C SER A 96 -31.18 -21.41 -34.06
N LYS A 97 -31.55 -22.42 -34.87
CA LYS A 97 -32.19 -22.24 -36.18
C LYS A 97 -33.61 -22.78 -36.17
N CYS A 98 -34.59 -21.98 -36.60
CA CYS A 98 -35.95 -22.44 -36.78
C CYS A 98 -36.05 -23.38 -38.01
N PRO A 99 -36.63 -24.59 -37.89
CA PRO A 99 -36.78 -25.48 -39.05
C PRO A 99 -37.82 -24.97 -40.06
N CYS A 100 -38.82 -24.19 -39.61
CA CYS A 100 -39.94 -23.76 -40.46
C CYS A 100 -39.63 -22.51 -41.30
N CYS A 101 -38.99 -21.50 -40.70
CA CYS A 101 -38.69 -20.22 -41.38
C CYS A 101 -37.19 -19.95 -41.53
N HIS A 102 -36.33 -20.88 -41.08
CA HIS A 102 -34.87 -20.78 -41.14
C HIS A 102 -34.22 -19.59 -40.42
N LEU A 103 -35.01 -18.81 -39.66
CA LEU A 103 -34.50 -17.76 -38.78
C LEU A 103 -33.44 -18.34 -37.83
N GLN A 104 -32.30 -17.66 -37.73
CA GLN A 104 -31.26 -17.95 -36.76
C GLN A 104 -31.25 -16.89 -35.69
N ILE A 105 -31.29 -17.29 -34.43
CA ILE A 105 -31.23 -16.39 -33.29
C ILE A 105 -30.18 -16.88 -32.29
N ARG A 106 -29.41 -15.94 -31.74
CA ARG A 106 -28.53 -16.18 -30.61
C ARG A 106 -29.06 -15.37 -29.44
N PRO A 107 -29.27 -15.97 -28.25
CA PRO A 107 -29.79 -15.25 -27.10
C PRO A 107 -28.85 -14.09 -26.75
N GLU A 108 -29.40 -12.93 -26.37
CA GLU A 108 -28.62 -11.81 -25.87
C GLU A 108 -28.07 -12.11 -24.46
N LEU A 109 -26.87 -11.59 -24.18
CA LEU A 109 -26.30 -11.68 -22.84
C LEU A 109 -26.84 -10.49 -22.03
N LYS A 110 -27.54 -10.76 -20.93
CA LYS A 110 -27.98 -9.69 -20.03
C LYS A 110 -26.76 -9.21 -19.23
N GLU A 111 -26.48 -7.91 -19.28
CA GLU A 111 -25.32 -7.27 -18.61
C GLU A 111 -25.32 -7.42 -17.08
N ASN A 112 -26.44 -7.86 -16.47
CA ASN A 112 -26.69 -7.73 -15.03
C ASN A 112 -27.04 -9.03 -14.30
N GLU A 113 -26.75 -10.19 -14.87
CA GLU A 113 -26.83 -11.40 -14.05
C GLU A 113 -25.61 -11.41 -13.12
N GLN A 114 -25.89 -11.26 -11.82
CA GLN A 114 -24.93 -11.18 -10.72
C GLN A 114 -24.05 -12.43 -10.69
N PHE A 115 -22.99 -12.42 -11.47
CA PHE A 115 -22.01 -13.47 -11.42
C PHE A 115 -20.72 -12.90 -10.87
N LEU A 116 -20.35 -13.45 -9.71
CA LEU A 116 -19.09 -13.27 -9.02
C LEU A 116 -19.03 -12.03 -8.11
N ILE A 117 -19.49 -12.26 -6.88
CA ILE A 117 -19.08 -11.58 -5.63
C ILE A 117 -18.84 -10.07 -5.77
N GLY A 118 -19.93 -9.34 -5.68
CA GLY A 118 -19.94 -7.95 -5.27
C GLY A 118 -21.34 -7.64 -4.80
N LEU A 119 -21.60 -7.82 -3.50
CA LEU A 119 -22.74 -7.17 -2.85
C LEU A 119 -22.78 -5.75 -3.41
N LYS A 120 -23.87 -5.38 -4.08
CA LYS A 120 -24.20 -3.96 -4.28
C LYS A 120 -24.48 -3.45 -2.89
N THR A 121 -23.45 -3.16 -2.09
CA THR A 121 -23.61 -2.44 -0.84
C THR A 121 -24.25 -1.14 -1.23
N GLY A 122 -25.54 -1.02 -0.90
CA GLY A 122 -26.26 0.23 -1.01
C GLY A 122 -25.39 1.32 -0.40
N ARG A 123 -25.37 2.46 -1.07
CA ARG A 123 -24.93 3.72 -0.48
C ARG A 123 -25.58 3.81 0.90
N LEU A 124 -24.78 3.62 1.95
CA LEU A 124 -25.12 4.16 3.25
C LEU A 124 -24.86 5.66 3.13
N TYR A 125 -25.93 6.39 3.45
CA TYR A 125 -26.14 7.83 3.35
C TYR A 125 -24.95 8.69 3.75
#